data_AF-A0A5C6QNT3-F1
#
_entry.id   AF-A0A5C6QNT3-F1
#
_cell.length_a   1.000
_cell.length_b   1.000
_cell.length_c   1.000
_cell.angle_alpha   90.00
_cell.angle_beta   90.00
_cell.angle_gamma   90.00
#
_symmetry.space_group_name_H-M   'P 1'
#
loop_
_entity.id
_entity.type
_entity.pdbx_description
1 polymer ?
#
loop_
_entity_poly.entity_id
_entity_poly.type
_entity_poly.pdbx_seq_one_letter_code
_entity_poly.pdbx_strand_id
1 'polypeptide(L)'
;MLKSLFCLTGSDDRRRFIAIHLSCYLLFIITSTIFSFNGLLSLLALSICAGICTLSTKRRLNDANLKISWLLAPTASFLIAGLIITISDNTTSYWLLLVPLAISAFLMTYKSQKNNHIFGYAGHIDLSSYIKQGSSQPQQRIEPTFNQHEAKVSLSSAHQGTANTYVKNSGVAQDSPAASDDIGEAIRLKLLNNKHKALTLTILILIVLLAIVLPAAITSVDDDVIAANKNEKTAIEQSKSALSHEVTLPDNFSLLASSFDGITIKWQGDQSISGFLWQQTTAQGDNSCQVISYDNGEVIRTLDVNQESNGDYLARFSPLDTRVIIKNIAIRSSFTLCGYTFSLNGSQAILGKHRYYSTFLEQ
;
A
#
# COMPACT_ATOMS: atom_id res chain seq x y z
N MET A 1 -12.53 23.06 5.87
CA MET A 1 -11.44 22.30 5.21
C MET A 1 -11.91 21.34 4.10
N LEU A 2 -12.89 20.45 4.33
CA LEU A 2 -13.29 19.48 3.30
C LEU A 2 -13.79 20.15 2.00
N LYS A 3 -14.57 21.24 2.13
CA LYS A 3 -15.04 22.04 0.98
C LYS A 3 -13.88 22.58 0.11
N SER A 4 -12.75 22.93 0.71
CA SER A 4 -11.60 23.48 -0.01
C SER A 4 -10.70 22.40 -0.62
N LEU A 5 -10.92 21.10 -0.35
CA LEU A 5 -10.22 19.99 -1.02
C LEU A 5 -10.79 19.74 -2.42
N PHE A 6 -12.12 19.81 -2.55
CA PHE A 6 -12.83 19.57 -3.82
C PHE A 6 -13.01 20.83 -4.68
N CYS A 7 -12.44 21.97 -4.26
CA CYS A 7 -12.59 23.21 -5.01
C CYS A 7 -11.70 23.22 -6.27
N LEU A 8 -12.32 23.48 -7.41
CA LEU A 8 -11.68 23.63 -8.72
C LEU A 8 -10.89 24.94 -8.88
N THR A 9 -11.16 25.92 -8.02
CA THR A 9 -10.57 27.26 -8.06
C THR A 9 -9.85 27.59 -6.74
N GLY A 10 -8.88 28.50 -6.83
CA GLY A 10 -8.05 28.92 -5.70
C GLY A 10 -6.58 28.55 -5.86
N SER A 11 -5.84 28.70 -4.77
CA SER A 11 -4.40 28.59 -4.69
C SER A 11 -4.02 27.85 -3.41
N ASP A 12 -3.12 26.87 -3.52
CA ASP A 12 -2.59 26.11 -2.39
C ASP A 12 -1.15 26.54 -2.13
N ASP A 13 -0.84 26.81 -0.85
CA ASP A 13 0.52 27.05 -0.40
C ASP A 13 1.35 25.75 -0.46
N ARG A 14 2.66 25.88 -0.24
CA ARG A 14 3.60 24.74 -0.30
C ARG A 14 3.26 23.63 0.68
N ARG A 15 2.91 24.01 1.91
CA ARG A 15 2.69 23.08 3.03
C ARG A 15 1.41 22.29 2.81
N ARG A 16 0.32 22.95 2.42
CA ARG A 16 -0.95 22.31 2.10
C ARG A 16 -0.81 21.40 0.89
N PHE A 17 -0.13 21.85 -0.16
CA PHE A 17 0.10 21.05 -1.36
C PHE A 17 0.81 19.72 -1.03
N ILE A 18 1.96 19.77 -0.34
CA ILE A 18 2.71 18.55 -0.03
C ILE A 18 1.96 17.66 0.97
N ALA A 19 1.28 18.23 1.96
CA ALA A 19 0.49 17.47 2.92
C ALA A 19 -0.64 16.68 2.24
N ILE A 20 -1.32 17.28 1.26
CA ILE A 20 -2.36 16.59 0.47
C ILE A 20 -1.75 15.43 -0.32
N HIS A 21 -0.63 15.65 -1.03
CA HIS A 21 0.01 14.59 -1.82
C HIS A 21 0.49 13.43 -0.94
N LEU A 22 1.19 13.72 0.17
CA LEU A 22 1.65 12.70 1.11
C LEU A 22 0.48 11.91 1.71
N SER A 23 -0.61 12.60 2.08
CA SER A 23 -1.80 11.95 2.62
C SER A 23 -2.48 11.05 1.58
N CYS A 24 -2.58 11.48 0.33
CA CYS A 24 -3.12 10.67 -0.76
C CYS A 24 -2.24 9.44 -1.05
N TYR A 25 -0.91 9.58 -1.04
CA TYR A 25 0.00 8.45 -1.28
C TYR A 25 -0.07 7.44 -0.14
N LEU A 26 -0.05 7.91 1.11
CA LEU A 26 -0.19 7.05 2.28
C LEU A 26 -1.54 6.34 2.31
N LEU A 27 -2.63 7.07 2.02
CA LEU A 27 -3.96 6.48 1.93
C LEU A 27 -4.03 5.42 0.83
N PHE A 28 -3.48 5.70 -0.36
CA PHE A 28 -3.42 4.74 -1.45
C PHE A 28 -2.67 3.48 -1.04
N ILE A 29 -1.46 3.59 -0.48
CA ILE A 29 -0.66 2.46 0.01
C ILE A 29 -1.46 1.60 1.00
N ILE A 30 -2.10 2.23 1.99
CA ILE A 30 -2.90 1.51 2.99
C ILE A 30 -4.07 0.79 2.31
N THR A 31 -4.81 1.47 1.44
CA THR A 31 -5.96 0.84 0.77
C THR A 31 -5.54 -0.27 -0.19
N SER A 32 -4.47 -0.10 -0.96
CA SER A 32 -4.02 -1.10 -1.92
C SER A 32 -3.42 -2.33 -1.25
N THR A 33 -2.83 -2.17 -0.07
CA THR A 33 -2.32 -3.29 0.73
C THR A 33 -3.44 -4.05 1.46
N ILE A 34 -4.40 -3.34 2.06
CA ILE A 34 -5.54 -3.98 2.76
C ILE A 34 -6.45 -4.72 1.78
N PHE A 35 -6.67 -4.15 0.60
CA PHE A 35 -7.60 -4.70 -0.40
C PHE A 35 -6.87 -5.34 -1.59
N SER A 36 -5.71 -5.96 -1.35
CA SER A 36 -4.93 -6.66 -2.39
C SER A 36 -5.73 -7.75 -3.11
N PHE A 37 -6.68 -8.39 -2.41
CA PHE A 37 -7.58 -9.41 -2.97
C PHE A 37 -8.65 -8.85 -3.93
N ASN A 38 -8.86 -7.53 -3.97
CA ASN A 38 -9.88 -6.91 -4.80
C ASN A 38 -9.34 -5.64 -5.50
N GLY A 39 -8.77 -5.85 -6.70
CA GLY A 39 -8.19 -4.77 -7.51
C GLY A 39 -9.15 -3.63 -7.87
N LEU A 40 -10.47 -3.86 -7.89
CA LEU A 40 -11.46 -2.80 -8.16
C LEU A 40 -11.47 -1.74 -7.06
N LEU A 41 -11.31 -2.15 -5.80
CA LEU A 41 -11.32 -1.21 -4.67
C LEU A 41 -10.04 -0.38 -4.64
N SER A 42 -8.89 -1.00 -4.96
CA SER A 42 -7.61 -0.31 -5.15
C SER A 42 -7.67 0.69 -6.33
N LEU A 43 -8.33 0.33 -7.43
CA LEU A 43 -8.54 1.21 -8.58
C LEU A 43 -9.44 2.41 -8.23
N LEU A 44 -10.49 2.18 -7.44
CA LEU A 44 -11.38 3.24 -6.97
C LEU A 44 -10.65 4.20 -6.02
N ALA A 45 -9.85 3.67 -5.09
CA ALA A 45 -9.01 4.46 -4.21
C ALA A 45 -7.97 5.29 -4.99
N LEU A 46 -7.34 4.70 -6.01
CA LEU A 46 -6.43 5.39 -6.92
C LEU A 46 -7.12 6.55 -7.63
N SER A 47 -8.31 6.33 -8.19
CA SER A 47 -9.08 7.34 -8.92
C SER A 47 -9.43 8.54 -8.02
N ILE A 48 -9.89 8.29 -6.79
CA ILE A 48 -10.21 9.34 -5.82
C ILE A 48 -8.94 10.12 -5.43
N CYS A 49 -7.86 9.43 -5.07
CA CYS A 49 -6.60 10.06 -4.67
C CYS A 49 -6.00 10.88 -5.82
N ALA A 50 -6.01 10.36 -7.04
CA ALA A 50 -5.52 11.05 -8.23
C ALA A 50 -6.36 12.30 -8.55
N GLY A 51 -7.68 12.24 -8.38
CA GLY A 51 -8.56 13.40 -8.51
C GLY A 51 -8.21 14.51 -7.52
N ILE A 52 -8.02 14.17 -6.25
CA ILE A 52 -7.63 15.13 -5.20
C ILE A 52 -6.24 15.72 -5.49
N CYS A 53 -5.26 14.91 -5.87
CA CYS A 53 -3.91 15.35 -6.27
C CYS A 53 -3.96 16.27 -7.49
N THR A 54 -4.84 16.01 -8.45
CA THR A 54 -5.01 16.87 -9.64
C THR A 54 -5.56 18.24 -9.27
N LEU A 55 -6.58 18.29 -8.41
CA LEU A 55 -7.11 19.55 -7.91
C LEU A 55 -6.06 20.33 -7.11
N SER A 56 -5.30 19.65 -6.24
CA SER A 56 -4.20 20.23 -5.47
C SER A 56 -3.10 20.80 -6.37
N THR A 57 -2.67 20.03 -7.38
CA THR A 57 -1.65 20.45 -8.35
C THR A 57 -2.13 21.65 -9.15
N LYS A 58 -3.38 21.65 -9.63
CA LYS A 58 -3.97 22.81 -10.34
C LYS A 58 -3.94 24.06 -9.47
N ARG A 59 -4.35 23.96 -8.20
CA ARG A 59 -4.31 25.09 -7.25
C ARG A 59 -2.88 25.55 -6.98
N ARG A 60 -1.93 24.62 -6.89
CA ARG A 60 -0.50 24.94 -6.71
C ARG A 60 0.12 25.64 -7.91
N LEU A 61 -0.23 25.22 -9.12
CA LEU A 61 0.20 25.89 -10.36
C LEU A 61 -0.35 27.32 -10.44
N ASN A 62 -1.60 27.52 -10.05
CA ASN A 62 -2.23 28.84 -9.98
C ASN A 62 -1.57 29.73 -8.91
N ASP A 63 -1.13 29.16 -7.79
CA ASP A 63 -0.39 29.87 -6.73
C ASP A 63 1.01 30.33 -7.16
N ALA A 64 1.71 29.48 -7.93
CA ALA A 64 3.06 29.75 -8.44
C ALA A 64 3.08 30.43 -9.82
N ASN A 65 1.90 30.77 -10.39
CA ASN A 65 1.72 31.31 -11.73
C ASN A 65 2.46 30.50 -12.83
N LEU A 66 2.35 29.16 -12.75
CA LEU A 66 2.96 28.22 -13.68
C LEU A 66 1.99 27.79 -14.78
N LYS A 67 2.54 27.39 -15.93
CA LYS A 67 1.74 26.88 -17.06
C LYS A 67 1.01 25.59 -16.65
N ILE A 68 -0.24 25.47 -17.11
CA ILE A 68 -1.09 24.30 -16.83
C ILE A 68 -0.49 22.99 -17.36
N SER A 69 0.43 23.02 -18.33
CA SER A 69 1.13 21.83 -18.82
C SER A 69 1.90 21.07 -17.74
N TRP A 70 2.32 21.77 -16.67
CA TRP A 70 2.97 21.15 -15.51
C TRP A 70 2.01 20.36 -14.62
N LEU A 71 0.69 20.44 -14.87
CA LEU A 71 -0.32 19.65 -14.16
C LEU A 71 -0.13 18.16 -14.40
N LEU A 72 0.21 17.80 -15.64
CA LEU A 72 0.30 16.40 -16.06
C LEU A 72 1.46 15.67 -15.38
N ALA A 73 2.55 16.37 -15.06
CA ALA A 73 3.76 15.73 -14.56
C ALA A 73 3.53 14.95 -13.24
N PRO A 74 3.04 15.54 -12.13
CA PRO A 74 2.81 14.79 -10.90
C PRO A 74 1.57 13.91 -10.95
N THR A 75 0.53 14.27 -11.73
CA THR A 75 -0.73 13.52 -11.75
C THR A 75 -0.65 12.27 -12.63
N ALA A 76 -0.09 12.38 -13.84
CA ALA A 76 0.08 11.25 -14.74
C ALA A 76 1.12 10.27 -14.19
N SER A 77 2.22 10.76 -13.62
CA SER A 77 3.20 9.86 -12.97
C SER A 77 2.60 9.10 -11.79
N PHE A 78 1.73 9.73 -10.99
CA PHE A 78 1.01 9.04 -9.92
C PHE A 78 0.00 8.02 -10.43
N LEU A 79 -0.77 8.36 -11.48
CA LEU A 79 -1.71 7.43 -12.12
C LEU A 79 -0.99 6.22 -12.72
N ILE A 80 0.09 6.43 -13.46
CA ILE A 80 0.87 5.36 -14.07
C ILE A 80 1.48 4.46 -12.99
N ALA A 81 2.13 5.05 -11.98
CA ALA A 81 2.70 4.30 -10.86
C ALA A 81 1.62 3.51 -10.11
N GLY A 82 0.47 4.13 -9.81
CA GLY A 82 -0.64 3.48 -9.12
C GLY A 82 -1.28 2.35 -9.93
N LEU A 83 -1.41 2.50 -11.25
CA LEU A 83 -1.89 1.44 -12.13
C LEU A 83 -0.92 0.26 -12.15
N ILE A 84 0.38 0.52 -12.26
CA ILE A 84 1.40 -0.54 -12.19
C ILE A 84 1.31 -1.25 -10.84
N ILE A 85 1.19 -0.54 -9.72
CA ILE A 85 1.03 -1.12 -8.38
C ILE A 85 -0.26 -1.94 -8.26
N THR A 86 -1.34 -1.54 -8.93
CA THR A 86 -2.62 -2.27 -8.87
C THR A 86 -2.59 -3.56 -9.69
N ILE A 87 -1.78 -3.61 -10.75
CA ILE A 87 -1.64 -4.76 -11.64
C ILE A 87 -0.52 -5.70 -11.16
N SER A 88 0.52 -5.14 -10.55
CA SER A 88 1.67 -5.85 -10.02
C SER A 88 1.40 -6.22 -8.57
N ASP A 89 1.31 -7.52 -8.29
CA ASP A 89 1.16 -7.99 -6.91
C ASP A 89 2.43 -7.79 -6.07
N ASN A 90 3.46 -7.11 -6.58
CA ASN A 90 4.80 -7.00 -6.01
C ASN A 90 4.89 -5.86 -4.99
N THR A 91 5.50 -6.12 -3.83
CA THR A 91 5.70 -5.07 -2.80
C THR A 91 6.75 -4.05 -3.24
N THR A 92 7.63 -4.43 -4.16
CA THR A 92 8.67 -3.56 -4.72
C THR A 92 8.07 -2.46 -5.59
N SER A 93 6.88 -2.68 -6.17
CA SER A 93 6.22 -1.71 -7.05
C SER A 93 5.84 -0.41 -6.32
N TYR A 94 5.70 -0.42 -4.99
CA TYR A 94 5.44 0.79 -4.20
C TYR A 94 6.56 1.83 -4.28
N TRP A 95 7.80 1.42 -4.59
CA TRP A 95 8.92 2.34 -4.82
C TRP A 95 8.70 3.27 -6.02
N LEU A 96 7.83 2.89 -6.98
CA LEU A 96 7.48 3.76 -8.11
C LEU A 96 6.81 5.05 -7.64
N LEU A 97 6.22 5.09 -6.44
CA LEU A 97 5.64 6.32 -5.86
C LEU A 97 6.69 7.38 -5.52
N LEU A 98 7.98 7.05 -5.47
CA LEU A 98 9.05 8.05 -5.33
C LEU A 98 9.11 9.01 -6.52
N VAL A 99 8.77 8.55 -7.73
CA VAL A 99 8.77 9.39 -8.94
C VAL A 99 7.74 10.54 -8.85
N PRO A 100 6.43 10.29 -8.64
CA PRO A 100 5.45 11.36 -8.47
C PRO A 100 5.71 12.19 -7.21
N LEU A 101 6.29 11.60 -6.17
CA LEU A 101 6.71 12.35 -4.97
C LEU A 101 7.82 13.35 -5.28
N ALA A 102 8.86 12.96 -6.02
CA ALA A 102 9.96 13.85 -6.38
C ALA A 102 9.50 14.99 -7.29
N ILE A 103 8.62 14.70 -8.27
CA ILE A 103 8.03 15.73 -9.13
C ILE A 103 7.19 16.71 -8.29
N SER A 104 6.40 16.20 -7.34
CA SER A 104 5.62 17.04 -6.43
C SER A 104 6.53 17.89 -5.52
N ALA A 105 7.59 17.29 -4.96
CA ALA A 105 8.58 18.01 -4.16
C ALA A 105 9.29 19.10 -4.97
N PHE A 106 9.53 18.88 -6.26
CA PHE A 106 10.06 19.91 -7.16
C PHE A 106 9.08 21.09 -7.31
N LEU A 107 7.78 20.84 -7.52
CA LEU A 107 6.75 21.90 -7.56
C LEU A 107 6.65 22.70 -6.24
N MET A 108 7.01 22.09 -5.12
CA MET A 108 7.07 22.77 -3.82
C MET A 108 8.12 23.88 -3.80
N THR A 109 9.20 23.77 -4.59
CA THR A 109 10.31 24.74 -4.57
C THR A 109 9.95 26.11 -5.14
N TYR A 110 8.87 26.21 -5.92
CA TYR A 110 8.43 27.49 -6.49
C TYR A 110 7.88 28.43 -5.42
N LYS A 111 8.15 29.73 -5.55
CA LYS A 111 7.62 30.76 -4.64
C LYS A 111 6.10 30.89 -4.78
N SER A 112 5.41 31.03 -3.66
CA SER A 112 3.99 31.38 -3.64
C SER A 112 3.85 32.87 -3.97
N GLN A 113 2.97 33.23 -4.90
CA GLN A 113 2.75 34.64 -5.24
C GLN A 113 1.66 35.30 -4.39
N LYS A 114 0.82 34.52 -3.72
CA LYS A 114 -0.25 35.04 -2.86
C LYS A 114 0.22 35.00 -1.40
N ASN A 115 -0.14 36.02 -0.64
CA ASN A 115 0.27 36.13 0.78
C ASN A 115 -0.89 35.88 1.75
N ASN A 116 -2.14 35.81 1.26
CA ASN A 116 -3.33 35.70 2.09
C ASN A 116 -3.88 34.26 2.09
N HIS A 117 -3.13 33.32 2.64
CA HIS A 117 -3.59 31.94 2.80
C HIS A 117 -4.13 31.70 4.20
N ILE A 118 -5.35 31.17 4.29
CA ILE A 118 -5.95 30.68 5.53
C ILE A 118 -5.84 29.15 5.50
N PHE A 119 -5.14 28.57 6.48
CA PHE A 119 -4.76 27.14 6.49
C PHE A 119 -4.10 26.67 5.18
N GLY A 120 -3.29 27.52 4.55
CA GLY A 120 -2.61 27.21 3.29
C GLY A 120 -3.49 27.25 2.04
N TYR A 121 -4.73 27.74 2.13
CA TYR A 121 -5.62 27.95 0.98
C TYR A 121 -5.94 29.43 0.77
N ALA A 122 -5.95 29.87 -0.49
CA ALA A 122 -6.45 31.17 -0.90
C ALA A 122 -7.44 31.02 -2.07
N GLY A 123 -8.72 31.34 -1.87
CA GLY A 123 -9.73 31.22 -2.93
C GLY A 123 -11.12 31.65 -2.47
N HIS A 124 -12.14 31.34 -3.27
CA HIS A 124 -13.53 31.77 -3.06
C HIS A 124 -14.19 31.17 -1.81
N ILE A 125 -13.68 30.03 -1.33
CA ILE A 125 -14.22 29.40 -0.13
C ILE A 125 -13.66 30.13 1.07
N ASP A 126 -14.54 30.87 1.76
CA ASP A 126 -14.19 31.55 2.99
C ASP A 126 -13.93 30.53 4.11
N LEU A 127 -12.69 30.55 4.62
CA LEU A 127 -12.24 29.75 5.75
C LEU A 127 -12.06 30.59 7.02
N SER A 128 -12.36 31.89 6.98
CA SER A 128 -12.20 32.82 8.10
C SER A 128 -13.03 32.40 9.32
N SER A 129 -14.20 31.81 9.11
CA SER A 129 -15.07 31.26 10.16
C SER A 129 -14.41 30.18 11.03
N TYR A 130 -13.38 29.49 10.51
CA TYR A 130 -12.61 28.49 11.25
C TYR A 130 -11.46 29.10 12.05
N ILE A 131 -11.08 30.35 11.76
CA ILE A 131 -10.23 31.17 12.62
C ILE A 131 -11.15 31.70 13.72
N LYS A 132 -11.43 30.87 14.74
CA LYS A 132 -12.06 31.37 15.97
C LYS A 132 -11.25 32.57 16.44
N GLN A 133 -11.93 33.67 16.80
CA GLN A 133 -11.39 34.85 17.46
C GLN A 133 -10.64 34.43 18.74
N GLY A 134 -9.38 34.05 18.58
CA GLY A 134 -8.47 33.65 19.65
C GLY A 134 -7.47 34.75 19.98
N SER A 135 -7.75 35.99 19.60
CA SER A 135 -7.14 37.16 20.21
C SER A 135 -8.24 37.93 20.91
N SER A 136 -8.21 37.93 22.24
CA SER A 136 -8.48 39.16 22.95
C SER A 136 -7.57 40.21 22.30
N GLN A 137 -8.10 40.95 21.32
CA GLN A 137 -7.61 42.31 21.09
C GLN A 137 -7.58 42.92 22.49
N PRO A 138 -6.45 43.46 22.97
CA PRO A 138 -6.51 44.29 24.16
C PRO A 138 -7.50 45.38 23.78
N GLN A 139 -8.71 45.33 24.33
CA GLN A 139 -9.60 46.46 24.29
C GLN A 139 -8.77 47.56 24.93
N GLN A 140 -8.22 48.45 24.10
CA GLN A 140 -7.63 49.68 24.61
C GLN A 140 -8.76 50.32 25.39
N ARG A 141 -8.58 50.34 26.70
CA ARG A 141 -9.51 50.95 27.64
C ARG A 141 -9.53 52.44 27.28
N ILE A 142 -10.56 52.84 26.54
CA ILE A 142 -10.82 54.26 26.30
C ILE A 142 -11.43 54.75 27.61
N GLU A 143 -10.62 55.47 28.40
CA GLU A 143 -11.10 56.20 29.56
C GLU A 143 -12.13 57.25 29.07
N PRO A 144 -13.32 57.35 29.69
CA PRO A 144 -14.26 58.39 29.35
C PRO A 144 -13.73 59.75 29.82
N THR A 145 -13.23 60.57 28.89
CA THR A 145 -12.84 61.95 29.20
C THR A 145 -14.12 62.79 29.33
N PHE A 146 -14.50 63.11 30.56
CA PHE A 146 -15.60 64.01 30.87
C PHE A 146 -15.16 65.46 30.66
N ASN A 147 -15.14 65.92 29.42
CA ASN A 147 -15.13 67.35 29.11
C ASN A 147 -16.11 67.60 27.97
N GLN A 148 -17.31 68.02 28.35
CA GLN A 148 -18.25 68.67 27.45
C GLN A 148 -17.69 70.05 27.10
N HIS A 149 -17.19 70.22 25.89
CA HIS A 149 -17.36 71.47 25.17
C HIS A 149 -17.44 71.21 23.66
N GLU A 150 -18.38 71.92 23.06
CA GLU A 150 -18.90 71.78 21.71
C GLU A 150 -17.83 71.79 20.61
N ALA A 151 -17.95 70.86 19.66
CA ALA A 151 -17.46 71.09 18.30
C ALA A 151 -18.40 70.41 17.30
N LYS A 152 -19.12 71.24 16.55
CA LYS A 152 -19.95 70.90 15.38
C LYS A 152 -19.23 69.96 14.42
N VAL A 153 -19.84 68.82 14.06
CA VAL A 153 -19.59 68.18 12.76
C VAL A 153 -20.89 67.61 12.18
N SER A 154 -21.32 68.30 11.12
CA SER A 154 -22.10 67.90 9.95
C SER A 154 -22.81 66.55 9.92
N LEU A 155 -24.13 66.66 9.78
CA LEU A 155 -25.02 65.65 9.23
C LEU A 155 -24.73 65.50 7.71
N SER A 156 -24.30 64.33 7.27
CA SER A 156 -24.41 63.91 5.86
C SER A 156 -24.63 62.40 5.75
N SER A 157 -25.88 62.06 5.45
CA SER A 157 -26.33 61.04 4.48
C SER A 157 -25.79 59.60 4.54
N ALA A 158 -26.74 58.71 4.84
CA ALA A 158 -27.19 57.57 4.03
C ALA A 158 -26.18 56.50 3.54
N HIS A 159 -26.60 55.26 3.79
CA HIS A 159 -26.06 53.98 3.31
C HIS A 159 -25.32 53.99 1.97
N GLN A 160 -24.08 53.49 2.01
CA GLN A 160 -23.55 52.60 0.98
C GLN A 160 -22.51 51.68 1.61
N GLY A 161 -22.76 50.37 1.51
CA GLY A 161 -21.83 49.33 1.95
C GLY A 161 -20.48 49.52 1.28
N THR A 162 -19.45 49.73 2.09
CA THR A 162 -18.07 49.84 1.63
C THR A 162 -17.23 48.78 2.31
N ALA A 163 -16.51 48.03 1.48
CA ALA A 163 -15.54 47.03 1.87
C ALA A 163 -14.55 47.58 2.90
N ASN A 164 -14.41 46.89 4.03
CA ASN A 164 -13.36 47.17 4.99
C ASN A 164 -12.00 46.88 4.36
N THR A 165 -11.39 47.95 3.87
CA THR A 165 -9.98 48.07 3.57
C THR A 165 -9.22 47.90 4.89
N TYR A 166 -8.41 46.85 4.99
CA TYR A 166 -7.51 46.69 6.12
C TYR A 166 -6.52 47.87 6.15
N VAL A 167 -6.47 48.52 7.30
CA VAL A 167 -5.65 49.69 7.62
C VAL A 167 -4.17 49.39 7.36
N LYS A 168 -3.59 50.18 6.46
CA LYS A 168 -2.15 50.34 6.24
C LYS A 168 -1.60 51.24 7.35
N ASN A 169 -1.00 50.66 8.39
CA ASN A 169 -0.11 51.42 9.27
C ASN A 169 1.28 51.48 8.62
N SER A 170 1.67 52.68 8.22
CA SER A 170 3.01 53.03 7.75
C SER A 170 3.75 53.70 8.90
N GLY A 171 5.01 53.34 9.13
CA GLY A 171 5.92 54.23 9.86
C GLY A 171 6.93 53.59 10.81
N VAL A 172 7.85 52.77 10.30
CA VAL A 172 9.29 52.95 10.60
C VAL A 172 10.04 52.64 9.31
N ALA A 173 10.62 53.68 8.71
CA ALA A 173 11.59 53.54 7.65
C ALA A 173 12.87 52.96 8.25
N GLN A 174 13.17 51.72 7.90
CA GLN A 174 14.53 51.20 7.93
C GLN A 174 14.77 50.57 6.57
N ASP A 175 15.61 51.24 5.78
CA ASP A 175 16.30 50.63 4.65
C ASP A 175 16.95 49.33 5.13
N SER A 176 16.46 48.21 4.61
CA SER A 176 17.11 46.91 4.72
C SER A 176 16.83 46.17 3.42
N PRO A 177 17.84 45.97 2.56
CA PRO A 177 17.71 45.11 1.40
C PRO A 177 17.80 43.68 1.90
N ALA A 178 16.67 43.10 2.30
CA ALA A 178 16.59 41.69 2.61
C ALA A 178 15.42 41.11 1.83
N ALA A 179 15.69 40.77 0.57
CA ALA A 179 15.03 39.63 -0.03
C ALA A 179 15.14 38.50 0.98
N SER A 180 14.05 38.15 1.66
CA SER A 180 14.00 36.96 2.48
C SER A 180 14.29 35.82 1.51
N ASP A 181 15.51 35.29 1.54
CA ASP A 181 15.94 34.19 0.69
C ASP A 181 14.95 33.06 0.92
N ASP A 182 14.05 32.90 -0.04
CA ASP A 182 13.00 31.93 0.03
C ASP A 182 13.67 30.55 -0.04
N ILE A 183 13.69 29.83 1.08
CA ILE A 183 14.41 28.56 1.24
C ILE A 183 14.09 27.59 0.09
N GLY A 184 12.83 27.54 -0.36
CA GLY A 184 12.43 26.69 -1.49
C GLY A 184 13.06 27.14 -2.82
N GLU A 185 13.11 28.45 -3.05
CA GLU A 185 13.73 29.04 -4.23
C GLU A 185 15.25 28.90 -4.21
N ALA A 186 15.88 29.07 -3.04
CA ALA A 186 17.32 28.85 -2.85
C ALA A 186 17.72 27.40 -3.14
N ILE A 187 16.92 26.42 -2.68
CA ILE A 187 17.11 25.00 -3.03
C ILE A 187 17.02 24.81 -4.54
N ARG A 188 16.00 25.36 -5.20
CA ARG A 188 15.84 25.26 -6.66
C ARG A 188 17.00 25.89 -7.41
N LEU A 189 17.43 27.09 -7.03
CA LEU A 189 18.51 27.81 -7.70
C LEU A 189 19.84 27.07 -7.54
N LYS A 190 20.09 26.47 -6.37
CA LYS A 190 21.26 25.62 -6.13
C LYS A 190 21.19 24.31 -6.92
N LEU A 191 20.00 23.72 -7.03
CA LEU A 191 19.73 22.47 -7.77
C LEU A 191 19.85 22.66 -9.29
N LEU A 192 19.28 23.76 -9.82
CA LEU A 192 19.23 24.10 -11.23
C LEU A 192 20.35 25.05 -11.68
N ASN A 193 21.38 25.28 -10.87
CA ASN A 193 22.57 25.98 -11.35
C ASN A 193 23.19 25.15 -12.49
N ASN A 194 23.59 25.76 -13.60
CA ASN A 194 23.96 25.05 -14.84
C ASN A 194 25.10 24.01 -14.63
N LYS A 195 25.95 24.23 -13.62
CA LYS A 195 27.00 23.29 -13.19
C LYS A 195 26.47 22.03 -12.49
N HIS A 196 25.28 22.09 -11.90
CA HIS A 196 24.66 21.02 -11.11
C HIS A 196 23.33 20.50 -11.70
N LYS A 197 22.78 21.10 -12.77
CA LYS A 197 21.58 20.59 -13.47
C LYS A 197 21.76 19.16 -13.95
N ALA A 198 22.90 18.86 -14.57
CA ALA A 198 23.23 17.51 -14.99
C ALA A 198 23.33 16.59 -13.77
N LEU A 199 24.09 16.98 -12.74
CA LEU A 199 24.33 16.20 -11.53
C LEU A 199 23.04 15.88 -10.76
N THR A 200 22.10 16.82 -10.66
CA THR A 200 20.83 16.64 -9.92
C THR A 200 19.84 15.79 -10.69
N LEU A 201 19.76 15.95 -12.01
CA LEU A 201 19.03 15.03 -12.89
C LEU A 201 19.62 13.62 -12.82
N THR A 202 20.94 13.51 -12.80
CA THR A 202 21.65 12.22 -12.71
C THR A 202 21.39 11.55 -11.36
N ILE A 203 21.41 12.30 -10.25
CA ILE A 203 21.09 11.78 -8.91
C ILE A 203 19.63 11.35 -8.82
N LEU A 204 18.69 12.13 -9.37
CA LEU A 204 17.27 11.75 -9.40
C LEU A 204 17.06 10.46 -10.20
N ILE A 205 17.65 10.38 -11.39
CA ILE A 205 17.60 9.19 -12.25
C ILE A 205 18.29 8.02 -11.57
N LEU A 206 19.42 8.23 -10.89
CA LEU A 206 20.14 7.21 -10.15
C LEU A 206 19.33 6.71 -8.95
N ILE A 207 18.64 7.57 -8.21
CA ILE A 207 17.77 7.16 -7.09
C ILE A 207 16.59 6.34 -7.62
N VAL A 208 16.00 6.74 -8.74
CA VAL A 208 14.90 5.99 -9.38
C VAL A 208 15.42 4.65 -9.92
N LEU A 209 16.56 4.63 -10.61
CA LEU A 209 17.20 3.41 -11.09
C LEU A 209 17.60 2.51 -9.91
N LEU A 210 18.17 3.05 -8.84
CA LEU A 210 18.56 2.31 -7.66
C LEU A 210 17.32 1.73 -6.96
N ALA A 211 16.21 2.46 -6.90
CA ALA A 211 14.95 1.94 -6.36
C ALA A 211 14.35 0.81 -7.23
N ILE A 212 14.63 0.79 -8.54
CA ILE A 212 14.23 -0.27 -9.47
C ILE A 212 15.21 -1.45 -9.44
N VAL A 213 16.51 -1.19 -9.24
CA VAL A 213 17.61 -2.18 -9.33
C VAL A 213 17.94 -2.84 -7.99
N LEU A 214 17.73 -2.17 -6.85
CA LEU A 214 17.90 -2.75 -5.51
C LEU A 214 17.10 -4.06 -5.33
N PRO A 215 15.86 -4.18 -5.84
CA PRO A 215 15.17 -5.46 -5.90
C PRO A 215 15.88 -6.53 -6.77
N ALA A 216 16.54 -6.14 -7.86
CA ALA A 216 17.18 -7.05 -8.83
C ALA A 216 18.58 -7.54 -8.38
N ALA A 217 19.30 -6.75 -7.58
CA ALA A 217 20.61 -7.14 -7.05
C ALA A 217 20.53 -8.16 -5.90
N ILE A 218 19.34 -8.36 -5.31
CA ILE A 218 19.08 -9.42 -4.33
C ILE A 218 18.73 -10.75 -5.03
N THR A 219 18.41 -10.72 -6.34
CA THR A 219 18.04 -11.89 -7.14
C THR A 219 19.18 -12.47 -7.99
N SER A 220 20.38 -11.89 -7.99
CA SER A 220 21.49 -12.36 -8.84
C SER A 220 22.50 -13.28 -8.11
N VAL A 221 21.98 -14.28 -7.39
CA VAL A 221 22.71 -15.51 -7.08
C VAL A 221 21.87 -16.65 -7.65
N ASP A 222 22.45 -17.35 -8.64
CA ASP A 222 21.93 -18.43 -9.49
C ASP A 222 20.99 -18.06 -10.67
N ASP A 223 21.62 -17.89 -11.84
CA ASP A 223 20.98 -17.67 -13.15
C ASP A 223 20.96 -18.93 -14.05
N ASP A 224 21.17 -20.14 -13.51
CA ASP A 224 20.96 -21.41 -14.23
C ASP A 224 19.62 -22.11 -13.87
N VAL A 225 18.71 -21.44 -13.15
CA VAL A 225 17.43 -22.03 -12.68
C VAL A 225 16.17 -21.35 -13.27
N ILE A 226 16.30 -20.34 -14.15
CA ILE A 226 15.17 -19.51 -14.59
C ILE A 226 14.62 -19.94 -15.95
N ALA A 227 13.92 -21.07 -15.98
CA ALA A 227 12.85 -21.32 -16.97
C ALA A 227 11.48 -21.57 -16.31
N ALA A 228 11.40 -21.59 -14.98
CA ALA A 228 10.15 -21.78 -14.25
C ALA A 228 10.08 -20.77 -13.11
N ASN A 229 9.39 -19.65 -13.31
CA ASN A 229 8.63 -18.93 -12.27
C ASN A 229 8.05 -17.62 -12.81
N LYS A 230 6.91 -17.74 -13.50
CA LYS A 230 5.82 -16.76 -13.35
C LYS A 230 4.79 -17.41 -12.45
N ASN A 231 4.82 -17.06 -11.17
CA ASN A 231 3.66 -16.89 -10.29
C ASN A 231 4.19 -16.44 -8.93
N GLU A 232 3.83 -15.22 -8.56
CA GLU A 232 4.33 -14.54 -7.38
C GLU A 232 3.40 -14.78 -6.18
N LYS A 233 4.01 -14.81 -4.99
CA LYS A 233 3.43 -14.52 -3.66
C LYS A 233 2.36 -15.46 -3.11
N THR A 234 2.79 -16.37 -2.24
CA THR A 234 3.04 -16.08 -0.82
C THR A 234 3.65 -17.34 -0.21
N ALA A 235 4.97 -17.50 -0.36
CA ALA A 235 5.69 -18.34 0.57
C ALA A 235 5.75 -17.54 1.88
N ILE A 236 4.81 -17.81 2.78
CA ILE A 236 5.20 -17.90 4.19
C ILE A 236 6.41 -18.83 4.16
N GLU A 237 7.49 -18.45 4.81
CA GLU A 237 8.43 -19.43 5.36
C GLU A 237 7.62 -20.38 6.27
N GLN A 238 6.81 -21.28 5.68
CA GLN A 238 6.60 -22.56 6.29
C GLN A 238 8.00 -23.11 6.29
N SER A 239 8.60 -23.07 7.48
CA SER A 239 9.72 -23.92 7.84
C SER A 239 9.61 -25.16 7.00
N LYS A 240 10.68 -25.53 6.31
CA LYS A 240 10.87 -26.90 5.85
C LYS A 240 10.74 -27.76 7.11
N SER A 241 9.50 -28.07 7.49
CA SER A 241 9.19 -28.83 8.68
C SER A 241 9.85 -30.15 8.38
N ALA A 242 10.80 -30.54 9.21
CA ALA A 242 11.50 -31.79 9.02
C ALA A 242 10.42 -32.89 8.99
N LEU A 243 10.12 -33.38 7.78
CA LEU A 243 9.24 -34.52 7.61
C LEU A 243 10.02 -35.72 8.13
N SER A 244 9.43 -36.40 9.09
CA SER A 244 10.01 -37.52 9.80
C SER A 244 9.04 -38.70 9.78
N HIS A 245 9.49 -39.86 10.26
CA HIS A 245 8.64 -41.04 10.40
C HIS A 245 7.98 -41.47 9.07
N GLU A 246 8.75 -41.50 7.98
CA GLU A 246 8.25 -41.98 6.69
C GLU A 246 7.93 -43.48 6.76
N VAL A 247 6.72 -43.85 6.34
CA VAL A 247 6.31 -45.24 6.18
C VAL A 247 5.55 -45.42 4.86
N THR A 248 5.99 -46.37 4.05
CA THR A 248 5.32 -46.72 2.80
C THR A 248 4.27 -47.80 3.04
N LEU A 249 3.10 -47.61 2.44
CA LEU A 249 1.92 -48.47 2.56
C LEU A 249 1.70 -49.28 1.26
N PRO A 250 0.84 -50.31 1.26
CA PRO A 250 0.79 -51.32 0.21
C PRO A 250 0.42 -50.82 -1.18
N ASP A 251 -0.22 -49.65 -1.28
CA ASP A 251 -0.63 -49.03 -2.54
C ASP A 251 0.32 -47.90 -2.98
N ASN A 252 1.60 -48.01 -2.62
CA ASN A 252 2.70 -47.13 -3.02
C ASN A 252 2.54 -45.65 -2.64
N PHE A 253 1.75 -45.36 -1.62
CA PHE A 253 1.75 -44.06 -0.94
C PHE A 253 2.49 -44.17 0.39
N SER A 254 3.03 -43.06 0.86
CA SER A 254 3.78 -42.97 2.12
C SER A 254 3.16 -41.94 3.04
N LEU A 255 3.22 -42.19 4.34
CA LEU A 255 2.87 -41.22 5.37
C LEU A 255 4.13 -40.63 5.97
N LEU A 256 4.14 -39.33 6.14
CA LEU A 256 5.18 -38.58 6.84
C LEU A 256 4.54 -37.72 7.93
N ALA A 257 5.26 -37.53 9.02
CA ALA A 257 4.85 -36.68 10.12
C ALA A 257 5.71 -35.40 10.14
N SER A 258 5.04 -34.25 10.27
CA SER A 258 5.70 -32.97 10.53
C SER A 258 6.13 -32.85 12.00
N SER A 259 6.92 -31.83 12.32
CA SER A 259 7.41 -31.58 13.69
C SER A 259 6.29 -31.30 14.71
N PHE A 260 5.08 -30.99 14.23
CA PHE A 260 3.90 -30.71 15.04
C PHE A 260 2.85 -31.82 14.92
N ASP A 261 3.26 -33.06 14.61
CA ASP A 261 2.38 -34.22 14.43
C ASP A 261 1.34 -34.07 13.30
N GLY A 262 1.49 -33.11 12.39
CA GLY A 262 0.65 -33.02 11.19
C GLY A 262 1.05 -34.09 10.16
N ILE A 263 0.07 -34.84 9.64
CA ILE A 263 0.31 -35.88 8.64
C ILE A 263 0.41 -35.30 7.24
N THR A 264 1.35 -35.85 6.47
CA THR A 264 1.51 -35.63 5.04
C THR A 264 1.40 -36.97 4.33
N ILE A 265 0.54 -37.03 3.30
CA ILE A 265 0.43 -38.19 2.41
C ILE A 265 1.25 -37.89 1.16
N LYS A 266 2.20 -38.77 0.83
CA LYS A 266 3.06 -38.70 -0.36
C LYS A 266 2.71 -39.82 -1.33
N TRP A 267 2.48 -39.51 -2.60
CA TRP A 267 2.29 -40.54 -3.65
C TRP A 267 2.82 -40.05 -4.98
N GLN A 268 3.07 -40.97 -5.91
CA GLN A 268 3.49 -40.61 -7.26
C GLN A 268 2.30 -40.06 -8.06
N GLY A 269 2.39 -38.80 -8.50
CA GLY A 269 1.36 -38.15 -9.30
C GLY A 269 1.70 -38.08 -10.79
N ASP A 270 0.77 -37.54 -11.58
CA ASP A 270 1.03 -37.23 -12.98
C ASP A 270 1.97 -36.02 -13.10
N GLN A 271 2.83 -36.02 -14.12
CA GLN A 271 3.70 -34.87 -14.39
C GLN A 271 2.84 -33.67 -14.80
N SER A 272 2.70 -32.71 -13.90
CA SER A 272 1.96 -31.48 -14.14
C SER A 272 2.94 -30.31 -14.27
N ILE A 273 2.57 -29.30 -15.06
CA ILE A 273 3.41 -28.12 -15.32
C ILE A 273 3.39 -27.16 -14.11
N SER A 274 2.47 -27.33 -13.17
CA SER A 274 2.31 -26.50 -11.98
C SER A 274 2.70 -27.26 -10.71
N GLY A 275 3.75 -26.83 -10.01
CA GLY A 275 4.17 -27.40 -8.71
C GLY A 275 3.15 -27.25 -7.56
N PHE A 276 1.95 -26.74 -7.86
CA PHE A 276 0.87 -26.43 -6.93
C PHE A 276 -0.44 -27.05 -7.45
N LEU A 277 -1.15 -27.80 -6.60
CA LEU A 277 -2.43 -28.43 -6.94
C LEU A 277 -3.61 -27.86 -6.16
N TRP A 278 -3.46 -27.58 -4.86
CA TRP A 278 -4.56 -27.07 -4.03
C TRP A 278 -4.06 -26.30 -2.80
N GLN A 279 -4.78 -25.24 -2.39
CA GLN A 279 -4.56 -24.54 -1.11
C GLN A 279 -5.88 -24.19 -0.43
N GLN A 280 -5.98 -24.53 0.85
CA GLN A 280 -7.14 -24.16 1.66
C GLN A 280 -7.20 -22.66 1.95
N THR A 281 -6.04 -21.99 2.13
CA THR A 281 -5.98 -20.58 2.51
C THR A 281 -6.46 -19.64 1.42
N THR A 282 -6.19 -19.96 0.15
CA THR A 282 -6.64 -19.19 -1.02
C THR A 282 -7.91 -19.76 -1.63
N ALA A 283 -8.28 -21.01 -1.28
CA ALA A 283 -9.33 -21.78 -1.93
C ALA A 283 -9.15 -21.89 -3.46
N GLN A 284 -7.90 -21.90 -3.92
CA GLN A 284 -7.52 -22.04 -5.32
C GLN A 284 -6.89 -23.41 -5.56
N GLY A 285 -7.05 -23.91 -6.79
CA GLY A 285 -6.51 -25.18 -7.24
C GLY A 285 -7.60 -26.16 -7.68
N ASP A 286 -7.23 -27.44 -7.77
CA ASP A 286 -8.13 -28.53 -8.10
C ASP A 286 -9.03 -28.88 -6.90
N ASN A 287 -10.34 -28.79 -7.11
CA ASN A 287 -11.34 -29.15 -6.11
C ASN A 287 -11.27 -30.64 -5.73
N SER A 288 -10.76 -31.51 -6.61
CA SER A 288 -10.56 -32.94 -6.33
C SER A 288 -9.54 -33.18 -5.20
N CYS A 289 -8.64 -32.22 -4.98
CA CYS A 289 -7.60 -32.24 -3.94
C CYS A 289 -8.05 -31.59 -2.62
N GLN A 290 -9.25 -31.03 -2.54
CA GLN A 290 -9.75 -30.29 -1.38
C GLN A 290 -9.96 -31.17 -0.13
N VAL A 291 -10.33 -32.43 -0.34
CA VAL A 291 -10.67 -33.36 0.72
C VAL A 291 -10.09 -34.74 0.45
N ILE A 292 -9.72 -35.44 1.51
CA ILE A 292 -9.65 -36.89 1.52
C ILE A 292 -11.03 -37.42 1.87
N SER A 293 -11.55 -38.36 1.07
CA SER A 293 -12.84 -39.01 1.28
C SER A 293 -12.64 -40.50 1.51
N TYR A 294 -13.17 -41.03 2.60
CA TYR A 294 -13.11 -42.46 2.90
C TYR A 294 -14.39 -43.18 2.43
N ASP A 295 -14.30 -44.50 2.29
CA ASP A 295 -15.39 -45.40 1.90
C ASP A 295 -16.67 -45.29 2.76
N ASN A 296 -16.53 -44.91 4.03
CA ASN A 296 -17.64 -44.70 4.96
C ASN A 296 -18.32 -43.32 4.83
N GLY A 297 -17.89 -42.48 3.90
CA GLY A 297 -18.39 -41.12 3.70
C GLY A 297 -17.77 -40.06 4.64
N GLU A 298 -16.79 -40.43 5.46
CA GLU A 298 -16.04 -39.47 6.26
C GLU A 298 -15.09 -38.67 5.37
N VAL A 299 -15.06 -37.35 5.57
CA VAL A 299 -14.27 -36.42 4.76
C VAL A 299 -13.43 -35.53 5.65
N ILE A 300 -12.16 -35.33 5.27
CA ILE A 300 -11.22 -34.47 6.00
C ILE A 300 -10.59 -33.51 4.99
N ARG A 301 -10.45 -32.24 5.36
CA ARG A 301 -9.92 -31.20 4.47
C ARG A 301 -8.39 -31.26 4.44
N THR A 302 -7.83 -31.11 3.25
CA THR A 302 -6.40 -30.85 3.06
C THR A 302 -6.11 -29.38 3.34
N LEU A 303 -4.95 -29.10 3.94
CA LEU A 303 -4.42 -27.74 4.07
C LEU A 303 -3.91 -27.25 2.72
N ASP A 304 -3.16 -28.10 2.04
CA ASP A 304 -2.63 -27.87 0.70
C ASP A 304 -2.18 -29.18 0.05
N VAL A 305 -2.05 -29.17 -1.28
CA VAL A 305 -1.46 -30.23 -2.08
C VAL A 305 -0.48 -29.64 -3.09
N ASN A 306 0.77 -30.10 -3.06
CA ASN A 306 1.85 -29.63 -3.93
C ASN A 306 2.55 -30.80 -4.62
N GLN A 307 3.21 -30.53 -5.75
CA GLN A 307 4.06 -31.48 -6.45
C GLN A 307 5.54 -31.18 -6.18
N GLU A 308 6.30 -32.17 -5.74
CA GLU A 308 7.75 -32.10 -5.61
C GLU A 308 8.45 -32.27 -6.97
N SER A 309 9.71 -31.84 -7.06
CA SER A 309 10.50 -31.87 -8.30
C SER A 309 10.72 -33.28 -8.87
N ASN A 310 10.57 -34.32 -8.06
CA ASN A 310 10.65 -35.71 -8.48
C ASN A 310 9.32 -36.27 -9.06
N GLY A 311 8.26 -35.45 -9.07
CA GLY A 311 6.94 -35.83 -9.55
C GLY A 311 5.97 -36.30 -8.46
N ASP A 312 6.42 -36.43 -7.21
CA ASP A 312 5.56 -36.86 -6.10
C ASP A 312 4.59 -35.76 -5.68
N TYR A 313 3.34 -36.13 -5.38
CA TYR A 313 2.37 -35.26 -4.75
C TYR A 313 2.46 -35.38 -3.23
N LEU A 314 2.35 -34.24 -2.54
CA LEU A 314 2.32 -34.13 -1.10
C LEU A 314 1.04 -33.42 -0.68
N ALA A 315 0.15 -34.15 0.01
CA ALA A 315 -1.02 -33.58 0.65
C ALA A 315 -0.79 -33.41 2.15
N ARG A 316 -0.92 -32.18 2.64
CA ARG A 316 -0.74 -31.84 4.07
C ARG A 316 -2.06 -31.69 4.78
N PHE A 317 -2.11 -32.17 6.02
CA PHE A 317 -3.30 -32.13 6.88
C PHE A 317 -3.03 -31.40 8.19
N SER A 318 -4.11 -30.97 8.85
CA SER A 318 -4.04 -30.35 10.18
C SER A 318 -3.56 -31.36 11.23
N PRO A 319 -2.65 -30.98 12.14
CA PRO A 319 -2.31 -31.79 13.31
C PRO A 319 -3.52 -32.25 14.15
N LEU A 320 -4.60 -31.47 14.13
CA LEU A 320 -5.83 -31.82 14.85
C LEU A 320 -6.54 -33.04 14.25
N ASP A 321 -6.34 -33.29 12.96
CA ASP A 321 -6.99 -34.38 12.23
C ASP A 321 -6.13 -35.65 12.18
N THR A 322 -4.86 -35.59 12.60
CA THR A 322 -3.87 -36.66 12.51
C THR A 322 -4.37 -38.00 13.05
N ARG A 323 -4.95 -38.01 14.26
CA ARG A 323 -5.45 -39.24 14.88
C ARG A 323 -6.55 -39.88 14.04
N VAL A 324 -7.49 -39.07 13.54
CA VAL A 324 -8.61 -39.53 12.73
C VAL A 324 -8.11 -40.08 11.39
N ILE A 325 -7.16 -39.37 10.74
CA ILE A 325 -6.54 -39.80 9.49
C ILE A 325 -5.83 -41.14 9.66
N ILE A 326 -4.94 -41.29 10.65
CA ILE A 326 -4.19 -42.54 10.87
C ILE A 326 -5.15 -43.69 11.17
N LYS A 327 -6.15 -43.47 12.02
CA LYS A 327 -7.15 -44.49 12.35
C LYS A 327 -7.91 -44.92 11.11
N ASN A 328 -8.37 -43.99 10.29
CA ASN A 328 -9.10 -44.31 9.07
C ASN A 328 -8.21 -45.03 8.05
N ILE A 329 -6.96 -44.61 7.87
CA ILE A 329 -6.00 -45.32 7.01
C ILE A 329 -5.75 -46.76 7.50
N ALA A 330 -5.78 -46.99 8.81
CA ALA A 330 -5.59 -48.33 9.37
C ALA A 330 -6.82 -49.24 9.20
N ILE A 331 -8.05 -48.73 9.37
CA ILE A 331 -9.24 -49.60 9.51
C ILE A 331 -10.18 -49.60 8.28
N ARG A 332 -10.09 -48.60 7.39
CA ARG A 332 -10.98 -48.48 6.24
C ARG A 332 -10.48 -49.29 5.05
N SER A 333 -11.33 -49.48 4.04
CA SER A 333 -10.96 -50.26 2.85
C SER A 333 -10.25 -49.41 1.79
N SER A 334 -10.66 -48.15 1.62
CA SER A 334 -10.07 -47.23 0.65
C SER A 334 -10.32 -45.75 1.01
N PHE A 335 -9.55 -44.88 0.36
CA PHE A 335 -9.84 -43.44 0.31
C PHE A 335 -9.60 -42.87 -1.09
N THR A 336 -10.19 -41.71 -1.35
CA THR A 336 -10.00 -40.93 -2.57
C THR A 336 -9.42 -39.56 -2.24
N LEU A 337 -8.41 -39.12 -3.01
CA LEU A 337 -7.74 -37.83 -2.87
C LEU A 337 -7.17 -37.39 -4.22
N CYS A 338 -7.40 -36.15 -4.64
CA CYS A 338 -6.93 -35.61 -5.92
C CYS A 338 -7.35 -36.43 -7.15
N GLY A 339 -8.52 -37.07 -7.10
CA GLY A 339 -8.99 -37.98 -8.15
C GLY A 339 -8.37 -39.39 -8.13
N TYR A 340 -7.34 -39.64 -7.31
CA TYR A 340 -6.77 -40.98 -7.11
C TYR A 340 -7.55 -41.73 -6.03
N THR A 341 -7.71 -43.04 -6.21
CA THR A 341 -8.32 -43.93 -5.21
C THR A 341 -7.26 -44.91 -4.72
N PHE A 342 -7.07 -44.96 -3.40
CA PHE A 342 -6.05 -45.77 -2.75
C PHE A 342 -6.68 -46.90 -1.95
N SER A 343 -6.11 -48.09 -2.09
CA SER A 343 -6.43 -49.26 -1.27
C SER A 343 -5.71 -49.19 0.07
N LEU A 344 -6.45 -49.42 1.16
CA LEU A 344 -5.94 -49.42 2.53
C LEU A 344 -5.71 -50.83 3.09
N ASN A 345 -5.93 -51.86 2.27
CA ASN A 345 -5.76 -53.25 2.69
C ASN A 345 -4.32 -53.52 3.13
N GLY A 346 -4.15 -53.93 4.38
CA GLY A 346 -2.84 -54.22 4.97
C GLY A 346 -2.16 -53.03 5.66
N SER A 347 -2.73 -51.82 5.57
CA SER A 347 -2.18 -50.62 6.21
C SER A 347 -2.13 -50.75 7.73
N GLN A 348 -3.13 -51.38 8.36
CA GLN A 348 -3.14 -51.63 9.81
C GLN A 348 -1.90 -52.36 10.31
N ALA A 349 -1.47 -53.40 9.59
CA ALA A 349 -0.36 -54.24 10.01
C ALA A 349 0.99 -53.51 9.93
N ILE A 350 1.12 -52.58 8.98
CA ILE A 350 2.32 -51.77 8.80
C ILE A 350 2.35 -50.66 9.85
N LEU A 351 1.24 -49.92 10.01
CA LEU A 351 1.14 -48.83 10.99
C LEU A 351 1.28 -49.33 12.43
N GLY A 352 0.71 -50.49 12.75
CA GLY A 352 0.83 -51.11 14.07
C GLY A 352 2.26 -51.56 14.43
N LYS A 353 3.11 -51.82 13.43
CA LYS A 353 4.54 -52.15 13.66
C LYS A 353 5.43 -50.92 13.75
N HIS A 354 4.96 -49.77 13.27
CA HIS A 354 5.75 -48.54 13.26
C HIS A 354 5.66 -47.82 14.60
N ARG A 355 6.82 -47.51 15.21
CA ARG A 355 6.91 -46.96 16.58
C ARG A 355 6.12 -45.65 16.78
N TYR A 356 6.08 -44.80 15.76
CA TYR A 356 5.32 -43.54 15.83
C TYR A 356 3.81 -43.76 15.64
N TYR A 357 3.40 -44.36 14.51
CA TYR A 357 1.98 -44.51 14.13
C TYR A 357 1.18 -45.46 15.03
N SER A 358 1.81 -46.48 15.64
CA SER A 358 1.15 -47.40 16.57
C SER A 358 0.48 -46.68 17.76
N THR A 359 1.08 -45.58 18.24
CA THR A 359 0.54 -44.79 19.36
C THR A 359 -0.85 -44.19 19.10
N PHE A 360 -1.22 -43.99 17.82
CA PHE A 360 -2.51 -43.46 17.42
C PHE A 360 -3.59 -44.54 17.24
N LEU A 361 -3.20 -45.82 17.29
CA LEU A 361 -4.09 -46.97 17.10
C LEU A 361 -4.54 -47.64 18.41
N GLU A 362 -3.81 -47.40 19.51
CA GLU A 362 -3.99 -48.10 20.79
C GLU A 362 -5.02 -47.45 21.76
N GLN A 363 -5.75 -46.42 21.32
CA GLN A 363 -6.71 -45.66 22.16
C GLN A 363 -8.12 -45.59 21.60
#